data_AF-A0A143XXW5-F1
#
_entry.id   AF-A0A143XXW5-F1
#
_cell.length_a   1.000
_cell.length_b   1.000
_cell.length_c   1.000
_cell.angle_alpha   90.00
_cell.angle_beta   90.00
_cell.angle_gamma   90.00
#
_symmetry.space_group_name_H-M   'P 1'
#
loop_
_entity.id
_entity.type
_entity.pdbx_description
1 polymer ?
#
loop_
_entity_poly.entity_id
_entity_poly.type
_entity_poly.pdbx_seq_one_letter_code
_entity_poly.pdbx_strand_id
1 'polypeptide(L)'
;MKTEESSVPIRVGIISDTHGVLREDVKEVLRTCSHIIHAGDMDRSFIVSELTPIGKLYAVRGNCDGEWASSYLDTYPFSIGGVKFFLIHNRKKVPYPRPKVDVIVFGHSHKYFYEKKDGVLWLNPGSCGRRRFYGDLTMAVMTIQNGSYEVEKITFGSEEEDARKLSKENSLSIAMIQKILTSMQKGKQINQIAKELSLQAELVETVCRIAVTHPGVNAEGIYNKMEVNRINE
;
A
#
# COMPACT_ATOMS: atom_id res chain seq x y z
N MET A 1 12.90 -44.70 -14.45
CA MET A 1 13.07 -43.24 -14.48
C MET A 1 11.69 -42.62 -14.45
N LYS A 2 11.30 -41.98 -13.34
CA LYS A 2 10.09 -41.13 -13.34
C LYS A 2 10.48 -39.86 -14.08
N THR A 3 9.85 -39.60 -15.21
CA THR A 3 9.89 -38.32 -15.90
C THR A 3 9.48 -37.23 -14.92
N GLU A 4 10.38 -36.29 -14.64
CA GLU A 4 10.04 -35.06 -13.93
C GLU A 4 9.06 -34.28 -14.81
N GLU A 5 7.77 -34.37 -14.52
CA GLU A 5 6.79 -33.41 -15.03
C GLU A 5 7.20 -32.04 -14.49
N SER A 6 7.75 -31.18 -15.36
CA SER A 6 8.00 -29.79 -14.99
C SER A 6 6.65 -29.14 -14.68
N SER A 7 6.36 -28.96 -13.39
CA SER A 7 5.13 -28.28 -12.98
C SER A 7 5.14 -26.85 -13.55
N VAL A 8 4.00 -26.44 -14.13
CA VAL A 8 3.83 -25.08 -14.66
C VAL A 8 4.01 -24.09 -13.50
N PRO A 9 4.88 -23.07 -13.63
CA PRO A 9 5.07 -22.08 -12.58
C PRO A 9 3.76 -21.39 -12.19
N ILE A 10 3.52 -21.26 -10.89
CA ILE A 10 2.35 -20.56 -10.34
C ILE A 10 2.75 -19.10 -10.12
N ARG A 11 2.08 -18.17 -10.81
CA ARG A 11 2.25 -16.73 -10.58
C ARG A 11 1.22 -16.21 -9.58
N VAL A 12 1.69 -15.52 -8.56
CA VAL A 12 0.91 -14.96 -7.46
C VAL A 12 1.10 -13.44 -7.44
N GLY A 13 0.04 -12.68 -7.67
CA GLY A 13 0.04 -11.24 -7.50
C GLY A 13 -0.14 -10.88 -6.03
N ILE A 14 0.71 -10.01 -5.48
CA ILE A 14 0.70 -9.64 -4.07
C ILE A 14 0.54 -8.13 -3.98
N ILE A 15 -0.56 -7.70 -3.38
CA ILE A 15 -0.99 -6.30 -3.26
C ILE A 15 -1.45 -5.99 -1.84
N SER A 16 -1.58 -4.70 -1.53
CA SER A 16 -2.08 -4.19 -0.26
C SER A 16 -2.53 -2.73 -0.43
N ASP A 17 -3.25 -2.21 0.58
CA ASP A 17 -3.49 -0.78 0.74
C ASP A 17 -4.07 -0.14 -0.53
N THR A 18 -5.09 -0.79 -1.12
CA THR A 18 -5.75 -0.28 -2.34
C THR A 18 -6.61 0.95 -2.04
N HIS A 19 -7.13 1.09 -0.81
CA HIS A 19 -7.90 2.27 -0.36
C HIS A 19 -9.01 2.67 -1.35
N GLY A 20 -9.75 1.65 -1.82
CA GLY A 20 -10.87 1.82 -2.74
C GLY A 20 -10.45 2.26 -4.15
N VAL A 21 -9.21 1.98 -4.58
CA VAL A 21 -8.73 2.20 -5.94
C VAL A 21 -7.98 0.97 -6.44
N LEU A 22 -8.48 0.34 -7.50
CA LEU A 22 -7.79 -0.72 -8.22
C LEU A 22 -7.46 -0.23 -9.64
N ARG A 23 -6.20 0.11 -9.87
CA ARG A 23 -5.74 0.72 -11.13
C ARG A 23 -5.71 -0.31 -12.26
N GLU A 24 -5.84 0.15 -13.50
CA GLU A 24 -5.84 -0.75 -14.67
C GLU A 24 -4.47 -1.37 -14.95
N ASP A 25 -3.38 -0.60 -14.79
CA ASP A 25 -1.99 -1.09 -14.89
C ASP A 25 -1.70 -2.21 -13.87
N VAL A 26 -2.23 -2.08 -12.65
CA VAL A 26 -2.19 -3.14 -11.63
C VAL A 26 -3.02 -4.35 -12.08
N LYS A 27 -4.23 -4.15 -12.61
CA LYS A 27 -5.08 -5.24 -13.12
C LYS A 27 -4.43 -6.00 -14.26
N GLU A 28 -3.73 -5.33 -15.17
CA GLU A 28 -2.99 -5.96 -16.27
C GLU A 28 -1.95 -6.95 -15.75
N VAL A 29 -1.17 -6.56 -14.73
CA VAL A 29 -0.23 -7.47 -14.07
C VAL A 29 -0.97 -8.61 -13.38
N LEU A 30 -2.03 -8.33 -12.62
CA LEU A 30 -2.78 -9.36 -11.90
C LEU A 30 -3.42 -10.39 -12.83
N ARG A 31 -3.84 -10.02 -14.04
CA ARG A 31 -4.36 -10.96 -15.05
C ARG A 31 -3.33 -12.00 -15.51
N THR A 32 -2.03 -11.76 -15.29
CA THR A 32 -0.98 -12.75 -15.52
C THR A 32 -0.81 -13.75 -14.37
N CYS A 33 -1.52 -13.55 -13.25
CA CYS A 33 -1.41 -14.33 -12.03
C CYS A 33 -2.65 -15.20 -11.81
N SER A 34 -2.46 -16.45 -11.41
CA SER A 34 -3.56 -17.37 -11.08
C SER A 34 -4.07 -17.20 -9.65
N HIS A 35 -3.26 -16.60 -8.78
CA HIS A 35 -3.59 -16.31 -7.39
C HIS A 35 -3.30 -14.84 -7.07
N ILE A 36 -4.08 -14.29 -6.14
CA ILE A 36 -3.95 -12.91 -5.69
C ILE A 36 -3.94 -12.92 -4.16
N ILE A 37 -3.00 -12.21 -3.56
CA ILE A 37 -2.90 -11.98 -2.12
C ILE A 37 -3.12 -10.49 -1.87
N HIS A 38 -4.11 -10.12 -1.04
CA HIS A 38 -4.35 -8.75 -0.61
C HIS A 38 -4.16 -8.60 0.91
N ALA A 39 -3.16 -7.84 1.34
CA ALA A 39 -2.81 -7.70 2.76
C ALA A 39 -3.66 -6.67 3.54
N GLY A 40 -4.96 -6.55 3.21
CA GLY A 40 -5.91 -5.62 3.84
C GLY A 40 -5.83 -4.16 3.37
N ASP A 41 -6.71 -3.32 3.94
CA ASP A 41 -6.96 -1.94 3.55
C ASP A 41 -7.48 -1.85 2.10
N MET A 42 -8.52 -2.64 1.82
CA MET A 42 -9.31 -2.57 0.58
C MET A 42 -10.23 -1.35 0.57
N ASP A 43 -10.70 -0.91 1.74
CA ASP A 43 -11.66 0.18 2.03
C ASP A 43 -13.08 -0.07 1.48
N ARG A 44 -13.21 -0.67 0.29
CA ARG A 44 -14.48 -0.87 -0.41
C ARG A 44 -14.65 -2.29 -0.92
N SER A 45 -15.86 -2.84 -0.74
CA SER A 45 -16.21 -4.20 -1.19
C SER A 45 -16.07 -4.42 -2.70
N PHE A 46 -16.17 -3.36 -3.52
CA PHE A 46 -16.01 -3.50 -4.98
C PHE A 46 -14.61 -3.99 -5.38
N ILE A 47 -13.57 -3.73 -4.57
CA ILE A 47 -12.21 -4.23 -4.83
C ILE A 47 -12.21 -5.75 -4.88
N VAL A 48 -12.93 -6.40 -3.95
CA VAL A 48 -13.09 -7.86 -3.94
C VAL A 48 -13.81 -8.33 -5.20
N SER A 49 -14.89 -7.65 -5.58
CA SER A 49 -15.67 -7.97 -6.78
C SER A 49 -14.85 -7.85 -8.08
N GLU A 50 -13.88 -6.94 -8.14
CA GLU A 50 -12.97 -6.81 -9.28
C GLU A 50 -11.81 -7.83 -9.27
N LEU A 51 -11.30 -8.20 -8.08
CA LEU A 51 -10.17 -9.13 -7.97
C LEU A 51 -10.58 -10.59 -8.14
N THR A 52 -11.75 -10.98 -7.63
CA THR A 52 -12.22 -12.37 -7.62
C THR A 52 -12.30 -13.00 -9.02
N PRO A 53 -12.75 -12.28 -10.08
CA PRO A 53 -12.74 -12.81 -11.45
C PRO A 53 -11.33 -12.95 -12.06
N ILE A 54 -10.33 -12.25 -11.53
CA ILE A 54 -8.96 -12.25 -12.10
C ILE A 54 -8.18 -13.50 -11.64
N GLY A 55 -8.33 -13.90 -10.38
CA GLY A 55 -7.63 -15.06 -9.83
C GLY A 55 -8.12 -15.43 -8.45
N LYS A 56 -7.61 -16.54 -7.91
CA LYS A 56 -7.99 -17.00 -6.57
C LYS A 56 -7.47 -16.02 -5.50
N LEU A 57 -8.41 -15.33 -4.84
CA LEU A 57 -8.11 -14.29 -3.86
C LEU A 57 -7.91 -14.84 -2.44
N TYR A 58 -6.82 -14.42 -1.80
CA TYR A 58 -6.58 -14.53 -0.37
C TYR A 58 -6.49 -13.12 0.20
N ALA A 59 -7.31 -12.79 1.19
CA ALA A 59 -7.30 -11.46 1.78
C ALA A 59 -7.51 -11.52 3.30
N VAL A 60 -6.98 -10.52 3.98
CA VAL A 60 -7.23 -10.23 5.40
C VAL A 60 -7.84 -8.85 5.54
N ARG A 61 -8.43 -8.59 6.70
CA ARG A 61 -8.98 -7.29 7.05
C ARG A 61 -7.87 -6.31 7.47
N GLY A 62 -7.89 -5.10 6.92
CA GLY A 62 -7.09 -3.96 7.36
C GLY A 62 -7.85 -3.00 8.28
N ASN A 63 -7.18 -1.95 8.76
CA ASN A 63 -7.78 -0.96 9.66
C ASN A 63 -8.80 -0.04 8.98
N CYS A 64 -8.71 0.15 7.66
CA CYS A 64 -9.66 0.94 6.88
C CYS A 64 -10.86 0.10 6.38
N ASP A 65 -10.84 -1.21 6.58
CA ASP A 65 -11.91 -2.10 6.15
C ASP A 65 -13.06 -2.10 7.16
N GLY A 66 -14.16 -1.44 6.79
CA GLY A 66 -15.37 -1.28 7.61
C GLY A 66 -16.19 -2.56 7.82
N GLU A 67 -17.44 -2.40 8.21
CA GLU A 67 -18.35 -3.52 8.56
C GLU A 67 -18.58 -4.50 7.41
N TRP A 68 -18.52 -4.03 6.16
CA TRP A 68 -18.63 -4.87 4.97
C TRP A 68 -17.59 -5.99 4.93
N ALA A 69 -16.43 -5.79 5.55
CA ALA A 69 -15.33 -6.73 5.60
C ALA A 69 -15.33 -7.61 6.87
N SER A 70 -16.42 -7.62 7.64
CA SER A 70 -16.54 -8.39 8.88
C SER A 70 -16.35 -9.90 8.72
N SER A 71 -16.57 -10.43 7.50
CA SER A 71 -16.30 -11.83 7.16
C SER A 71 -14.82 -12.15 6.92
N TYR A 72 -13.96 -11.14 6.77
CA TYR A 72 -12.52 -11.32 6.60
C TYR A 72 -11.83 -11.45 7.95
N LEU A 73 -10.93 -12.43 8.04
CA LEU A 73 -10.12 -12.68 9.22
C LEU A 73 -8.99 -11.63 9.34
N ASP A 74 -8.55 -11.36 10.57
CA ASP A 74 -7.37 -10.52 10.84
C ASP A 74 -6.07 -11.19 10.38
N THR A 75 -6.05 -12.52 10.35
CA THR A 75 -4.92 -13.35 9.91
C THR A 75 -5.42 -14.49 9.05
N TYR A 76 -4.66 -14.85 8.01
CA TYR A 76 -5.02 -15.96 7.14
C TYR A 76 -3.79 -16.82 6.80
N PRO A 77 -3.63 -18.01 7.43
CA PRO A 77 -2.65 -18.99 7.03
C PRO A 77 -3.16 -19.83 5.83
N PHE A 78 -2.32 -20.02 4.81
CA PHE A 78 -2.65 -20.83 3.64
C PHE A 78 -1.40 -21.33 2.91
N SER A 79 -1.57 -22.12 1.85
CA SER A 79 -0.47 -22.58 1.00
C SER A 79 -0.78 -22.47 -0.49
N ILE A 80 0.26 -22.15 -1.27
CA ILE A 80 0.23 -22.11 -2.74
C ILE A 80 1.47 -22.82 -3.25
N GLY A 81 1.32 -23.83 -4.13
CA GLY A 81 2.46 -24.52 -4.75
C GLY A 81 3.47 -25.14 -3.77
N GLY A 82 3.02 -25.55 -2.57
CA GLY A 82 3.87 -26.09 -1.52
C GLY A 82 4.47 -25.05 -0.56
N VAL A 83 4.38 -23.76 -0.88
CA VAL A 83 4.86 -22.64 -0.04
C VAL A 83 3.78 -22.27 0.99
N LYS A 84 4.14 -22.13 2.27
CA LYS A 84 3.25 -21.74 3.37
C LYS A 84 3.32 -20.23 3.60
N PHE A 85 2.14 -19.61 3.58
CA PHE A 85 1.95 -18.18 3.79
C PHE A 85 1.26 -17.91 5.12
N PHE A 86 1.62 -16.79 5.73
CA PHE A 86 0.86 -16.15 6.80
C PHE A 86 0.55 -14.72 6.37
N LEU A 87 -0.72 -14.43 6.12
CA LEU A 87 -1.18 -13.10 5.72
C LEU A 87 -1.73 -12.35 6.93
N ILE A 88 -1.34 -11.10 7.09
CA ILE A 88 -1.77 -10.22 8.19
C ILE A 88 -1.59 -8.76 7.79
N HIS A 89 -2.53 -7.86 8.12
CA HIS A 89 -2.37 -6.47 7.68
C HIS A 89 -1.20 -5.74 8.37
N ASN A 90 -1.09 -5.86 9.70
CA ASN A 90 -0.04 -5.16 10.47
C ASN A 90 0.98 -6.15 11.06
N ARG A 91 2.23 -6.08 10.60
CA ARG A 91 3.33 -6.96 11.07
C ARG A 91 3.55 -6.94 12.59
N LYS A 92 3.20 -5.85 13.28
CA LYS A 92 3.32 -5.75 14.74
C LYS A 92 2.38 -6.70 15.49
N LYS A 93 1.34 -7.21 14.81
CA LYS A 93 0.36 -8.15 15.34
C LYS A 93 0.70 -9.62 15.04
N VAL A 94 1.85 -9.93 14.44
CA VAL A 94 2.27 -11.32 14.27
C VAL A 94 2.42 -11.95 15.66
N PRO A 95 1.78 -13.10 15.94
CA PRO A 95 1.78 -13.69 17.27
C PRO A 95 3.16 -14.24 17.66
N TYR A 96 3.37 -14.37 18.98
CA TYR A 96 4.50 -15.09 19.56
C TYR A 96 3.97 -16.33 20.32
N PRO A 97 4.49 -17.55 20.07
CA PRO A 97 5.55 -17.87 19.12
C PRO A 97 5.13 -17.65 17.66
N ARG A 98 6.09 -17.28 16.81
CA ARG A 98 5.85 -16.98 15.39
C ARG A 98 5.32 -18.21 14.65
N PRO A 99 4.37 -18.07 13.71
CA PRO A 99 3.91 -19.18 12.87
C PRO A 99 5.05 -19.82 12.08
N LYS A 100 4.97 -21.15 11.92
CA LYS A 100 5.90 -21.95 11.10
C LYS A 100 5.48 -21.88 9.63
N VAL A 101 5.91 -20.82 8.95
CA VAL A 101 5.59 -20.52 7.54
C VAL A 101 6.85 -20.12 6.77
N ASP A 102 6.78 -20.12 5.45
CA ASP A 102 7.88 -19.75 4.56
C ASP A 102 7.85 -18.25 4.22
N VAL A 103 6.63 -17.67 4.16
CA VAL A 103 6.40 -16.27 3.79
C VAL A 103 5.36 -15.64 4.72
N ILE A 104 5.67 -14.46 5.26
CA ILE A 104 4.74 -13.56 5.94
C ILE A 104 4.48 -12.37 5.02
N VAL A 105 3.23 -12.18 4.63
CA VAL A 105 2.81 -11.03 3.80
C VAL A 105 2.03 -10.05 4.67
N PHE A 106 2.39 -8.77 4.58
CA PHE A 106 1.76 -7.70 5.36
C PHE A 106 1.64 -6.37 4.61
N GLY A 107 0.81 -5.47 5.13
CA GLY A 107 0.48 -4.16 4.54
C GLY A 107 0.75 -3.00 5.52
N HIS A 108 -0.20 -2.07 5.61
CA HIS A 108 -0.32 -1.01 6.62
C HIS A 108 0.66 0.17 6.46
N SER A 109 1.92 -0.10 6.13
CA SER A 109 2.93 0.95 6.00
C SER A 109 2.94 1.63 4.63
N HIS A 110 2.28 1.02 3.62
CA HIS A 110 2.32 1.42 2.21
C HIS A 110 3.72 1.40 1.57
N LYS A 111 4.76 0.94 2.29
CA LYS A 111 6.14 0.89 1.81
C LYS A 111 6.53 -0.53 1.45
N TYR A 112 7.09 -0.69 0.25
CA TYR A 112 7.65 -1.97 -0.16
C TYR A 112 8.71 -2.42 0.85
N PHE A 113 8.64 -3.67 1.26
CA PHE A 113 9.59 -4.26 2.21
C PHE A 113 9.86 -5.70 1.80
N TYR A 114 11.13 -6.08 1.73
CA TYR A 114 11.56 -7.43 1.43
C TYR A 114 12.73 -7.77 2.33
N GLU A 115 12.55 -8.71 3.26
CA GLU A 115 13.62 -9.19 4.11
C GLU A 115 13.43 -10.68 4.42
N LYS A 116 14.50 -11.48 4.30
CA LYS A 116 14.49 -12.86 4.77
C LYS A 116 15.13 -12.94 6.15
N LYS A 117 14.34 -13.29 7.15
CA LYS A 117 14.76 -13.39 8.56
C LYS A 117 14.43 -14.77 9.12
N ASP A 118 15.43 -15.44 9.69
CA ASP A 118 15.31 -16.79 10.26
C ASP A 118 14.67 -17.79 9.29
N GLY A 119 15.06 -17.72 8.02
CA GLY A 119 14.55 -18.57 6.94
C GLY A 119 13.18 -18.18 6.39
N VAL A 120 12.50 -17.17 6.95
CA VAL A 120 11.16 -16.73 6.54
C VAL A 120 11.23 -15.40 5.80
N LEU A 121 10.60 -15.32 4.64
CA LEU A 121 10.45 -14.07 3.91
C LEU A 121 9.37 -13.20 4.55
N TRP A 122 9.70 -11.96 4.87
CA TRP A 122 8.77 -10.91 5.25
C TRP A 122 8.59 -9.97 4.07
N LEU A 123 7.37 -9.86 3.57
CA LEU A 123 7.04 -9.10 2.36
C LEU A 123 5.92 -8.11 2.64
N ASN A 124 6.20 -6.83 2.38
CA ASN A 124 5.18 -5.82 2.15
C ASN A 124 5.21 -5.42 0.68
N PRO A 125 4.12 -5.58 -0.09
CA PRO A 125 4.10 -5.22 -1.50
C PRO A 125 4.08 -3.70 -1.73
N GLY A 126 3.89 -2.90 -0.68
CA GLY A 126 3.65 -1.46 -0.76
C GLY A 126 2.18 -1.14 -0.96
N SER A 127 1.90 -0.03 -1.65
CA SER A 127 0.54 0.42 -2.01
C SER A 127 0.38 0.44 -3.52
N CYS A 128 -0.66 -0.23 -4.03
CA CYS A 128 -1.01 -0.20 -5.45
C CYS A 128 -2.30 0.58 -5.74
N GLY A 129 -2.87 1.24 -4.72
CA GLY A 129 -4.10 2.01 -4.82
C GLY A 129 -3.86 3.49 -5.08
N ARG A 130 -4.30 4.33 -4.14
CA ARG A 130 -4.00 5.76 -4.16
C ARG A 130 -2.52 5.98 -3.84
N ARG A 131 -1.89 6.85 -4.62
CA ARG A 131 -0.53 7.31 -4.31
C ARG A 131 -0.62 8.14 -3.03
N ARG A 132 0.11 7.72 -1.99
CA ARG A 132 0.23 8.46 -0.74
C ARG A 132 1.52 9.27 -0.79
N PHE A 133 1.40 10.60 -0.78
CA PHE A 133 2.56 11.50 -0.88
C PHE A 133 3.43 11.20 -2.12
N TYR A 134 4.75 11.07 -1.92
CA TYR A 134 5.78 10.74 -2.93
C TYR A 134 6.08 9.23 -3.02
N GLY A 135 5.30 8.38 -2.36
CA GLY A 135 5.58 6.94 -2.33
C GLY A 135 5.45 6.30 -3.71
N ASP A 136 6.37 5.37 -4.02
CA ASP A 136 6.26 4.51 -5.19
C ASP A 136 4.96 3.70 -5.10
N LEU A 137 4.17 3.71 -6.18
CA LEU A 137 3.08 2.75 -6.30
C LEU A 137 3.70 1.41 -6.64
N THR A 138 3.49 0.43 -5.78
CA THR A 138 4.22 -0.85 -5.86
C THR A 138 3.32 -2.03 -5.63
N MET A 139 3.68 -3.13 -6.26
CA MET A 139 3.19 -4.46 -5.93
C MET A 139 4.32 -5.46 -6.04
N ALA A 140 4.05 -6.71 -5.67
CA ALA A 140 4.97 -7.81 -5.94
C ALA A 140 4.30 -8.90 -6.78
N VAL A 141 5.09 -9.58 -7.61
CA VAL A 141 4.70 -10.84 -8.23
C VAL A 141 5.63 -11.93 -7.73
N MET A 142 5.06 -13.00 -7.20
CA MET A 142 5.80 -14.18 -6.79
C MET A 142 5.57 -15.31 -7.79
N THR A 143 6.65 -15.88 -8.30
CA THR A 143 6.62 -17.08 -9.13
C THR A 143 7.03 -18.27 -8.27
N ILE A 144 6.16 -19.28 -8.16
CA ILE A 144 6.38 -20.49 -7.37
C ILE A 144 6.52 -21.68 -8.32
N GLN A 145 7.61 -22.43 -8.18
CA GLN A 145 7.84 -23.66 -8.94
C GLN A 145 8.57 -24.68 -8.07
N ASN A 146 8.06 -25.92 -8.05
CA ASN A 146 8.65 -27.04 -7.31
C ASN A 146 8.96 -26.71 -5.83
N GLY A 147 8.06 -25.96 -5.17
CA GLY A 147 8.22 -25.54 -3.77
C GLY A 147 9.21 -24.39 -3.53
N SER A 148 9.92 -23.94 -4.57
CA SER A 148 10.77 -22.74 -4.54
C SER A 148 10.01 -21.52 -5.05
N TYR A 149 10.46 -20.32 -4.68
CA TYR A 149 9.83 -19.09 -5.11
C TYR A 149 10.82 -17.96 -5.37
N GLU A 150 10.48 -17.10 -6.33
CA GLU A 150 11.15 -15.84 -6.63
C GLU A 150 10.13 -14.70 -6.57
N VAL A 151 10.57 -13.51 -6.14
CA VAL A 151 9.71 -12.33 -5.98
C VAL A 151 10.27 -11.18 -6.79
N GLU A 152 9.43 -10.60 -7.62
CA GLU A 152 9.70 -9.40 -8.40
C GLU A 152 8.91 -8.22 -7.81
N LYS A 153 9.59 -7.09 -7.56
CA LYS A 153 8.95 -5.81 -7.24
C LYS A 153 8.54 -5.14 -8.56
N ILE A 154 7.29 -4.72 -8.65
CA ILE A 154 6.79 -3.91 -9.76
C ILE A 154 6.50 -2.52 -9.22
N THR A 155 6.98 -1.49 -9.92
CA THR A 155 6.73 -0.08 -9.61
C THR A 155 5.90 0.54 -10.73
N PHE A 156 4.87 1.29 -10.38
CA PHE A 156 3.96 1.98 -11.31
C PHE A 156 4.16 3.49 -11.24
N GLY A 157 4.12 4.15 -12.40
CA GLY A 157 4.41 5.57 -12.57
C GLY A 157 5.50 5.77 -13.63
N SER A 158 5.32 6.74 -14.54
CA SER A 158 6.36 7.10 -15.50
C SER A 158 7.33 8.08 -14.84
N GLU A 159 8.63 7.87 -15.01
CA GLU A 159 9.67 8.80 -14.51
C GLU A 159 9.40 10.26 -14.93
N GLU A 160 8.75 10.49 -16.09
CA GLU A 160 8.48 11.82 -16.65
C GLU A 160 7.23 12.52 -16.07
N GLU A 161 6.12 11.81 -15.83
CA GLU A 161 4.96 12.40 -15.13
C GLU A 161 5.26 12.59 -13.64
N ASP A 162 6.03 11.66 -13.06
CA ASP A 162 6.50 11.75 -11.70
C ASP A 162 7.51 12.90 -11.54
N ALA A 163 8.45 13.12 -12.47
CA ALA A 163 9.34 14.28 -12.44
C ALA A 163 8.61 15.62 -12.60
N ARG A 164 7.55 15.69 -13.43
CA ARG A 164 6.74 16.93 -13.59
C ARG A 164 5.84 17.22 -12.39
N LYS A 165 5.31 16.19 -11.72
CA LYS A 165 4.55 16.36 -10.46
C LYS A 165 5.47 16.58 -9.27
N LEU A 166 6.60 15.85 -9.14
CA LEU A 166 7.64 16.09 -8.15
C LEU A 166 8.22 17.49 -8.27
N SER A 167 8.46 18.03 -9.47
CA SER A 167 8.98 19.42 -9.58
C SER A 167 7.97 20.47 -9.09
N LYS A 168 6.66 20.17 -9.20
CA LYS A 168 5.57 21.02 -8.70
C LYS A 168 5.32 20.84 -7.20
N GLU A 169 5.50 19.64 -6.64
CA GLU A 169 5.24 19.27 -5.24
C GLU A 169 6.48 19.32 -4.32
N ASN A 170 7.70 19.17 -4.85
CA ASN A 170 8.95 19.55 -4.14
C ASN A 170 9.03 21.07 -3.93
N SER A 171 8.17 21.83 -4.61
CA SER A 171 7.92 23.25 -4.35
C SER A 171 6.76 23.46 -3.37
N LEU A 172 6.61 22.58 -2.36
CA LEU A 172 5.72 22.88 -1.23
C LEU A 172 6.34 24.04 -0.44
N SER A 173 6.14 25.25 -0.93
CA SER A 173 6.71 26.45 -0.32
C SER A 173 5.99 26.75 0.98
N ILE A 174 6.70 27.40 1.90
CA ILE A 174 6.12 28.05 3.08
C ILE A 174 4.89 28.90 2.67
N ALA A 175 4.94 29.54 1.49
CA ALA A 175 3.83 30.31 0.93
C ALA A 175 2.58 29.45 0.60
N MET A 176 2.74 28.21 0.13
CA MET A 176 1.61 27.30 -0.09
C MET A 176 0.98 26.85 1.22
N ILE A 177 1.80 26.48 2.21
CA ILE A 177 1.31 26.14 3.56
C ILE A 177 0.56 27.33 4.16
N GLN A 178 1.09 28.55 4.02
CA GLN A 178 0.43 29.77 4.47
C GLN A 178 -0.96 29.97 3.82
N LYS A 179 -1.08 29.66 2.51
CA LYS A 179 -2.38 29.72 1.80
C LYS A 179 -3.37 28.67 2.32
N ILE A 180 -2.92 27.46 2.62
CA ILE A 180 -3.76 26.41 3.23
C ILE A 180 -4.27 26.89 4.59
N LEU A 181 -3.38 27.37 5.48
CA LEU A 181 -3.75 27.87 6.80
C LEU A 181 -4.73 29.03 6.74
N THR A 182 -4.51 29.98 5.82
CA THR A 182 -5.41 31.13 5.63
C THR A 182 -6.80 30.67 5.17
N SER A 183 -6.87 29.72 4.24
CA SER A 183 -8.16 29.17 3.78
C SER A 183 -8.88 28.35 4.85
N MET A 184 -8.15 27.61 5.67
CA MET A 184 -8.67 26.89 6.83
C MET A 184 -9.24 27.85 7.88
N GLN A 185 -8.54 28.94 8.21
CA GLN A 185 -9.03 29.98 9.13
C GLN A 185 -10.30 30.67 8.63
N LYS A 186 -10.50 30.72 7.30
CA LYS A 186 -11.75 31.17 6.66
C LYS A 186 -12.87 30.13 6.68
N GLY A 187 -12.67 28.97 7.33
CA GLY A 187 -13.66 27.91 7.48
C GLY A 187 -13.87 27.04 6.23
N LYS A 188 -12.95 27.07 5.26
CA LYS A 188 -13.08 26.24 4.05
C LYS A 188 -12.84 24.76 4.36
N GLN A 189 -13.61 23.90 3.70
CA GLN A 189 -13.47 22.45 3.77
C GLN A 189 -12.19 21.96 3.05
N ILE A 190 -11.58 20.87 3.50
CA ILE A 190 -10.34 20.31 2.93
C ILE A 190 -10.44 20.12 1.42
N ASN A 191 -11.52 19.50 0.93
CA ASN A 191 -11.73 19.27 -0.50
C ASN A 191 -11.84 20.56 -1.32
N GLN A 192 -12.37 21.63 -0.72
CA GLN A 192 -12.47 22.94 -1.35
C GLN A 192 -11.09 23.59 -1.46
N ILE A 193 -10.30 23.56 -0.39
CA ILE A 193 -8.93 24.11 -0.37
C ILE A 193 -8.05 23.35 -1.37
N ALA A 194 -8.17 22.02 -1.39
CA ALA A 194 -7.45 21.14 -2.31
C ALA A 194 -7.75 21.51 -3.77
N LYS A 195 -9.02 21.67 -4.12
CA LYS A 195 -9.44 22.07 -5.46
C LYS A 195 -8.96 23.47 -5.84
N GLU A 196 -9.07 24.45 -4.94
CA GLU A 196 -8.68 25.84 -5.20
C GLU A 196 -7.17 26.01 -5.39
N LEU A 197 -6.38 25.27 -4.62
CA LEU A 197 -4.91 25.33 -4.69
C LEU A 197 -4.31 24.31 -5.65
N SER A 198 -5.15 23.51 -6.33
CA SER A 198 -4.73 22.38 -7.16
C SER A 198 -3.78 21.43 -6.42
N LEU A 199 -4.11 21.14 -5.16
CA LEU A 199 -3.37 20.26 -4.25
C LEU A 199 -4.17 18.98 -3.97
N GLN A 200 -3.48 17.94 -3.49
CA GLN A 200 -4.16 16.75 -2.99
C GLN A 200 -4.87 17.02 -1.65
N ALA A 201 -6.05 16.43 -1.47
CA ALA A 201 -6.84 16.59 -0.24
C ALA A 201 -6.09 16.09 1.01
N GLU A 202 -5.35 14.99 0.88
CA GLU A 202 -4.58 14.41 2.00
C GLU A 202 -3.38 15.29 2.43
N LEU A 203 -2.78 16.03 1.50
CA LEU A 203 -1.76 17.02 1.80
C LEU A 203 -2.35 18.19 2.60
N VAL A 204 -3.49 18.71 2.15
CA VAL A 204 -4.24 19.75 2.87
C VAL A 204 -4.65 19.24 4.25
N GLU A 205 -5.17 18.02 4.34
CA GLU A 205 -5.53 17.37 5.59
C GLU A 205 -4.35 17.27 6.55
N THR A 206 -3.18 16.87 6.05
CA THR A 206 -1.96 16.76 6.85
C THR A 206 -1.53 18.11 7.41
N VAL A 207 -1.53 19.16 6.60
CA VAL A 207 -1.23 20.54 7.05
C VAL A 207 -2.24 20.99 8.10
N CYS A 208 -3.53 20.82 7.85
CA CYS A 208 -4.60 21.17 8.78
C CYS A 208 -4.47 20.38 10.09
N ARG A 209 -4.18 19.08 10.04
CA ARG A 209 -3.98 18.23 11.21
C ARG A 209 -2.80 18.67 12.06
N ILE A 210 -1.67 19.03 11.44
CA ILE A 210 -0.51 19.56 12.18
C ILE A 210 -0.87 20.89 12.84
N ALA A 211 -1.58 21.77 12.13
CA ALA A 211 -2.00 23.07 12.65
C ALA A 211 -2.96 22.94 13.86
N VAL A 212 -3.88 21.97 13.82
CA VAL A 212 -4.81 21.71 14.94
C VAL A 212 -4.11 21.07 16.14
N THR A 213 -3.20 20.11 15.89
CA THR A 213 -2.51 19.38 16.97
C THR A 213 -1.39 20.19 17.63
N HIS A 214 -0.91 21.26 16.99
CA HIS A 214 0.11 22.14 17.51
C HIS A 214 -0.33 23.61 17.41
N PRO A 215 -1.22 24.09 18.29
CA PRO A 215 -1.69 25.47 18.28
C PRO A 215 -0.52 26.47 18.32
N GLY A 216 -0.52 27.44 17.41
CA GLY A 216 0.52 28.47 17.30
C GLY A 216 1.70 28.11 16.37
N VAL A 217 1.72 26.91 15.78
CA VAL A 217 2.71 26.56 14.75
C VAL A 217 2.50 27.42 13.49
N ASN A 218 3.58 28.04 13.00
CA ASN A 218 3.57 28.82 11.76
C ASN A 218 3.85 27.93 10.53
N ALA A 219 3.70 28.48 9.32
CA ALA A 219 3.90 27.71 8.08
C ALA A 219 5.30 27.07 7.98
N GLU A 220 6.33 27.75 8.49
CA GLU A 220 7.70 27.23 8.55
C GLU A 220 7.84 26.06 9.53
N GLY A 221 7.21 26.14 10.71
CA GLY A 221 7.19 25.05 11.68
C GLY A 221 6.44 23.82 11.19
N ILE A 222 5.37 24.00 10.41
CA ILE A 222 4.68 22.90 9.73
C ILE A 222 5.56 22.31 8.63
N TYR A 223 6.19 23.16 7.81
CA TYR A 223 7.11 22.72 6.76
C TYR A 223 8.23 21.85 7.34
N ASN A 224 8.90 22.32 8.39
CA ASN A 224 9.98 21.60 9.05
C ASN A 224 9.51 20.27 9.66
N LYS A 225 8.31 20.21 10.28
CA LYS A 225 7.73 18.96 10.79
C LYS A 225 7.42 17.97 9.67
N MET A 226 6.95 18.46 8.52
CA MET A 226 6.69 17.64 7.36
C MET A 226 7.98 17.13 6.71
N GLU A 227 9.04 17.94 6.66
CA GLU A 227 10.38 17.52 6.20
C GLU A 227 11.03 16.51 7.15
N VAL A 228 10.96 16.71 8.47
CA VAL A 228 11.51 15.77 9.46
C VAL A 228 10.81 14.41 9.40
N ASN A 229 9.50 14.38 9.16
CA ASN A 229 8.78 13.13 8.91
C ASN A 229 9.19 12.47 7.58
N ARG A 230 9.73 13.21 6.60
CA ARG A 230 10.29 12.62 5.36
C ARG A 230 11.64 11.94 5.60
N ILE A 231 12.42 12.39 6.58
CA ILE A 231 13.78 11.89 6.84
C ILE A 231 13.79 10.70 7.81
N ASN A 232 12.80 10.59 8.70
CA ASN A 232 12.77 9.61 9.79
C ASN A 232 11.82 8.41 9.55
N GLU A 233 11.23 8.25 8.36
CA GLU A 233 10.32 7.14 8.02
C GLU A 233 10.83 6.27 6.89
#